data_AF-A0A1W6MWD8-F1
#
_entry.id   AF-A0A1W6MWD8-F1
#
_cell.length_a   1.000
_cell.length_b   1.000
_cell.length_c   1.000
_cell.angle_alpha   90.00
_cell.angle_beta   90.00
_cell.angle_gamma   90.00
#
_symmetry.space_group_name_H-M   'P 1'
#
loop_
_entity.id
_entity.type
_entity.pdbx_description
1 polymer ?
#
loop_
_entity_poly.entity_id
_entity_poly.type
_entity_poly.pdbx_seq_one_letter_code
_entity_poly.pdbx_strand_id
1 'polypeptide(L)'
;MLFAAGVAAAAGTVLGVKAEGNIYWPLTPEASDGTQTPSAILFDEVAPTLSPRVVTVSINIVANRAALIWPPGVTAEQISTFETQLASVANIAVRDA
;
A
#
# COMPACT_ATOMS: atom_id res chain seq x y z
N MET A 1 5.64 1.58 -11.43
CA MET A 1 4.61 2.56 -10.99
C MET A 1 5.30 3.75 -10.35
N LEU A 2 4.66 4.93 -10.25
CA LEU A 2 5.26 6.10 -9.59
C LEU A 2 4.98 6.07 -8.09
N PHE A 3 6.01 6.32 -7.28
CA PHE A 3 5.92 6.50 -5.83
C PHE A 3 6.24 7.94 -5.46
N ALA A 4 5.60 8.41 -4.41
CA ALA A 4 5.66 9.78 -3.95
C ALA A 4 7.07 10.31 -3.62
N ALA A 5 7.29 11.59 -3.89
CA ALA A 5 8.48 12.31 -3.43
C ALA A 5 8.43 12.51 -1.91
N GLY A 6 9.60 12.56 -1.27
CA GLY A 6 9.77 12.88 0.14
C GLY A 6 9.30 11.81 1.13
N VAL A 7 8.81 10.66 0.64
CA VAL A 7 8.29 9.58 1.47
C VAL A 7 9.26 8.41 1.46
N ALA A 8 9.54 7.88 2.64
CA ALA A 8 10.23 6.60 2.81
C ALA A 8 9.22 5.49 3.10
N ALA A 9 9.47 4.29 2.62
CA ALA A 9 8.64 3.12 2.92
C ALA A 9 9.47 1.83 2.81
N ALA A 10 9.21 0.86 3.69
CA ALA A 10 9.85 -0.44 3.66
C ALA A 10 9.11 -1.42 2.73
N ALA A 11 9.79 -2.44 2.25
CA ALA A 11 9.14 -3.56 1.56
C ALA A 11 8.01 -4.15 2.44
N GLY A 12 6.89 -4.54 1.82
CA GLY A 12 5.70 -4.99 2.54
C GLY A 12 4.74 -3.87 2.97
N THR A 13 5.09 -2.60 2.80
CA THR A 13 4.18 -1.46 3.05
C THR A 13 2.94 -1.56 2.16
N VAL A 14 1.76 -1.52 2.78
CA VAL A 14 0.49 -1.45 2.06
C VAL A 14 0.32 -0.04 1.51
N LEU A 15 0.03 0.06 0.21
CA LEU A 15 -0.04 1.33 -0.51
C LEU A 15 -1.48 1.63 -0.94
N GLY A 16 -1.85 2.89 -0.85
CA GLY A 16 -2.94 3.46 -1.64
C GLY A 16 -2.39 4.16 -2.89
N VAL A 17 -3.30 4.61 -3.75
CA VAL A 17 -2.94 5.36 -4.96
C VAL A 17 -3.73 6.66 -5.01
N LYS A 18 -3.04 7.79 -5.16
CA LYS A 18 -3.68 9.07 -5.41
C LYS A 18 -4.41 9.01 -6.75
N ALA A 19 -5.68 9.40 -6.75
CA ALA A 19 -6.48 9.47 -7.97
C ALA A 19 -5.86 10.47 -8.96
N GLU A 20 -5.31 11.56 -8.44
CA GLU A 20 -4.53 12.51 -9.23
C GLU A 20 -3.12 11.94 -9.49
N GLY A 21 -2.78 11.79 -10.78
CA GLY A 21 -1.43 11.41 -11.21
C GLY A 21 -1.05 9.94 -11.02
N ASN A 22 -1.94 9.09 -10.49
CA ASN A 22 -1.68 7.66 -10.22
C ASN A 22 -0.40 7.43 -9.41
N ILE A 23 -0.20 8.27 -8.38
CA ILE A 23 0.99 8.24 -7.52
C ILE A 23 0.73 7.37 -6.30
N TYR A 24 1.54 6.33 -6.12
CA TYR A 24 1.48 5.46 -4.95
C TYR A 24 2.02 6.18 -3.72
N TRP A 25 1.32 5.97 -2.60
CA TRP A 25 1.61 6.53 -1.29
C TRP A 25 1.31 5.45 -0.23
N PRO A 26 2.00 5.42 0.93
CA PRO A 26 1.59 4.57 2.05
C PRO A 26 0.09 4.71 2.34
N LEU A 27 -0.61 3.61 2.62
CA LEU A 27 -2.04 3.66 2.92
C LEU A 27 -2.34 4.72 3.98
N THR A 28 -3.28 5.62 3.72
CA THR A 28 -3.66 6.71 4.62
C THR A 28 -5.16 6.67 4.87
N PRO A 29 -5.63 5.92 5.89
CA PRO A 29 -7.05 5.63 6.10
C PRO A 29 -7.98 6.85 6.18
N GLU A 30 -7.49 7.94 6.75
CA GLU A 30 -8.26 9.18 6.95
C GLU A 30 -8.25 10.10 5.72
N ALA A 31 -7.55 9.72 4.66
CA ALA A 31 -7.50 10.51 3.43
C ALA A 31 -8.78 10.37 2.60
N SER A 32 -8.97 11.28 1.65
CA SER A 32 -10.07 11.25 0.68
C SER A 32 -9.58 11.42 -0.76
N ASP A 33 -8.30 11.18 -1.02
CA ASP A 33 -7.61 11.43 -2.30
C ASP A 33 -7.29 10.16 -3.09
N GLY A 34 -7.78 9.01 -2.62
CA GLY A 34 -7.52 7.67 -3.15
C GLY A 34 -6.53 6.88 -2.30
N THR A 35 -5.70 7.55 -1.49
CA THR A 35 -4.70 6.86 -0.65
C THR A 35 -5.28 6.14 0.55
N GLN A 36 -6.57 6.34 0.85
CA GLN A 36 -7.31 5.59 1.88
C GLN A 36 -7.70 4.17 1.47
N THR A 37 -7.62 3.85 0.18
CA THR A 37 -7.99 2.52 -0.35
C THR A 37 -6.73 1.73 -0.72
N PRO A 38 -6.48 0.57 -0.09
CA PRO A 38 -5.36 -0.30 -0.44
C PRO A 38 -5.43 -0.74 -1.90
N SER A 39 -4.31 -0.60 -2.61
CA SER A 39 -4.22 -0.83 -4.05
C SER A 39 -2.99 -1.64 -4.48
N ALA A 40 -1.95 -1.74 -3.65
CA ALA A 40 -0.80 -2.62 -3.89
C ALA A 40 0.04 -2.81 -2.62
N ILE A 41 1.06 -3.67 -2.71
CA ILE A 41 2.09 -3.82 -1.68
C ILE A 41 3.44 -3.39 -2.27
N LEU A 42 4.22 -2.58 -1.55
CA LEU A 42 5.54 -2.18 -1.98
C LEU A 42 6.49 -3.40 -2.02
N PHE A 43 7.11 -3.66 -3.18
CA PHE A 43 7.98 -4.84 -3.36
C PHE A 43 9.35 -4.68 -2.68
N ASP A 44 9.94 -3.48 -2.77
CA ASP A 44 11.28 -3.20 -2.26
C ASP A 44 11.32 -1.83 -1.59
N GLU A 45 12.27 -1.61 -0.71
CA GLU A 45 12.36 -0.38 0.07
C GLU A 45 12.54 0.88 -0.80
N VAL A 46 12.01 1.98 -0.28
CA VAL A 46 12.09 3.29 -0.91
C VAL A 46 12.68 4.28 0.08
N ALA A 47 13.86 4.79 -0.26
CA ALA A 47 14.41 5.98 0.37
C ALA A 47 13.69 7.24 -0.16
N PRO A 48 13.54 8.29 0.67
CA PRO A 48 12.86 9.51 0.27
C PRO A 48 13.72 10.28 -0.75
N THR A 49 13.09 10.73 -1.84
CA THR A 49 13.74 11.50 -2.91
C THR A 49 13.02 12.83 -3.16
N LEU A 50 13.70 13.83 -3.72
CA LEU A 50 13.11 15.14 -4.03
C LEU A 50 12.07 15.12 -5.16
N SER A 51 12.00 14.02 -5.91
CA SER A 51 11.05 13.83 -7.01
C SER A 51 10.42 12.45 -6.93
N PRO A 52 9.20 12.27 -7.49
CA PRO A 52 8.60 10.95 -7.59
C PRO A 52 9.51 10.00 -8.36
N ARG A 53 9.53 8.72 -7.97
CA ARG A 53 10.38 7.71 -8.61
C ARG A 53 9.60 6.50 -9.06
N VAL A 54 10.16 5.77 -10.02
CA VAL A 54 9.61 4.48 -10.42
C VAL A 54 9.94 3.42 -9.37
N VAL A 55 8.93 2.65 -8.99
CA VAL A 55 9.01 1.50 -8.07
C VAL A 55 8.30 0.28 -8.66
N THR A 56 8.64 -0.87 -8.11
CA THR A 56 7.93 -2.13 -8.30
C THR A 56 6.94 -2.32 -7.15
N VAL A 57 5.75 -2.79 -7.46
CA VAL A 57 4.75 -3.18 -6.46
C VAL A 57 4.24 -4.58 -6.77
N SER A 58 3.69 -5.24 -5.77
CA SER A 58 3.03 -6.53 -5.90
C SER A 58 1.52 -6.36 -6.00
N ILE A 59 0.93 -7.03 -7.00
CA ILE A 59 -0.51 -7.16 -7.30
C ILE A 59 -0.76 -8.57 -7.85
N ASN A 60 -1.99 -9.09 -7.79
CA ASN A 60 -2.32 -10.47 -8.24
C ASN A 60 -1.49 -11.56 -7.54
N ILE A 61 -1.38 -11.48 -6.21
CA ILE A 61 -0.57 -12.41 -5.41
C ILE A 61 -1.33 -12.92 -4.18
N VAL A 62 -0.76 -13.93 -3.53
CA VAL A 62 -1.07 -14.25 -2.14
C VAL A 62 0.01 -13.66 -1.25
N ALA A 63 -0.36 -12.79 -0.32
CA ALA A 63 0.56 -12.15 0.61
C ALA A 63 0.48 -12.80 2.00
N ASN A 64 1.63 -12.92 2.65
CA ASN A 64 1.71 -13.32 4.07
C ASN A 64 1.31 -12.14 4.95
N ARG A 65 0.28 -12.32 5.79
CA ARG A 65 -0.23 -11.30 6.72
C ARG A 65 0.87 -10.70 7.60
N ALA A 66 1.79 -11.53 8.10
CA ALA A 66 2.86 -11.09 8.99
C ALA A 66 3.93 -10.23 8.29
N ALA A 67 3.99 -10.26 6.96
CA ALA A 67 4.91 -9.45 6.16
C ALA A 67 4.33 -8.09 5.75
N LEU A 68 3.04 -7.84 6.01
CA LEU A 68 2.39 -6.59 5.66
C LEU A 68 2.67 -5.52 6.72
N ILE A 69 3.07 -4.34 6.24
CA ILE A 69 3.27 -3.16 7.08
C ILE A 69 2.06 -2.26 6.90
N TRP A 70 1.25 -2.19 7.95
CA TRP A 70 0.05 -1.34 8.02
C TRP A 70 0.38 0.06 8.56
N PRO A 71 -0.46 1.07 8.26
CA PRO A 71 -0.31 2.40 8.85
C PRO A 71 -0.45 2.32 10.39
N PRO A 72 0.25 3.19 11.13
CA PRO A 72 0.14 3.19 12.59
C PRO A 72 -1.28 3.55 13.04
N GLY A 73 -1.74 2.92 14.12
CA GLY A 73 -3.03 3.23 14.74
C GLY A 73 -4.26 2.58 14.11
N VAL A 74 -4.10 1.78 13.06
CA VAL A 74 -5.21 1.02 12.47
C VAL A 74 -5.68 -0.10 13.40
N THR A 75 -7.00 -0.31 13.49
CA THR A 75 -7.59 -1.38 14.29
C THR A 75 -7.61 -2.72 13.53
N ALA A 76 -7.87 -3.82 14.25
CA ALA A 76 -8.03 -5.13 13.63
C ALA A 76 -9.21 -5.17 12.64
N GLU A 77 -10.31 -4.49 12.96
CA GLU A 77 -11.49 -4.38 12.09
C GLU A 77 -11.17 -3.60 10.81
N GLN A 78 -10.38 -2.51 10.93
CA GLN A 78 -9.91 -1.76 9.77
C GLN A 78 -8.98 -2.63 8.91
N ILE A 79 -8.05 -3.38 9.51
CA ILE A 79 -7.19 -4.32 8.79
C ILE A 79 -8.03 -5.34 8.03
N SER A 80 -9.03 -5.98 8.65
CA SER A 80 -9.91 -6.93 7.96
C SER A 80 -10.65 -6.29 6.77
N THR A 81 -11.04 -5.03 6.90
CA THR A 81 -11.65 -4.27 5.81
C THR A 81 -10.64 -4.02 4.68
N PHE A 82 -9.42 -3.63 5.03
CA PHE A 82 -8.34 -3.41 4.06
C PHE A 82 -7.91 -4.69 3.35
N GLU A 83 -7.87 -5.83 4.02
CA GLU A 83 -7.61 -7.14 3.39
C GLU A 83 -8.68 -7.48 2.36
N THR A 84 -9.95 -7.19 2.66
CA THR A 84 -11.06 -7.37 1.70
C THR A 84 -10.91 -6.44 0.50
N GLN A 85 -10.47 -5.20 0.72
CA GLN A 85 -10.20 -4.24 -0.35
C GLN A 85 -8.99 -4.63 -1.21
N LEU A 86 -7.91 -5.14 -0.60
CA LEU A 86 -6.76 -5.68 -1.35
C LEU A 86 -7.17 -6.82 -2.29
N ALA A 87 -8.06 -7.69 -1.84
CA ALA A 87 -8.60 -8.77 -2.66
C ALA A 87 -9.45 -8.25 -3.83
N SER A 88 -10.28 -7.22 -3.60
CA SER A 88 -11.19 -6.70 -4.64
C SER A 88 -10.53 -5.73 -5.63
N VAL A 89 -9.61 -4.89 -5.16
CA VAL A 89 -8.97 -3.82 -5.95
C VAL A 89 -7.74 -4.34 -6.68
N ALA A 90 -6.90 -5.11 -5.99
CA ALA A 90 -5.57 -5.49 -6.47
C ALA A 90 -5.41 -6.99 -6.72
N ASN A 91 -6.47 -7.77 -6.48
CA ASN A 91 -6.44 -9.23 -6.50
C ASN A 91 -5.34 -9.81 -5.59
N ILE A 92 -5.19 -9.22 -4.40
CA ILE A 92 -4.23 -9.65 -3.39
C ILE A 92 -4.98 -10.38 -2.28
N ALA A 93 -4.78 -11.69 -2.16
CA ALA A 93 -5.32 -12.47 -1.06
C ALA A 93 -4.32 -12.48 0.11
N VAL A 94 -4.77 -12.15 1.32
CA VAL A 94 -3.93 -12.18 2.53
C VAL A 94 -4.15 -13.48 3.28
N ARG A 95 -3.06 -14.14 3.69
CA ARG A 95 -3.07 -15.43 4.40
C ARG A 95 -2.08 -15.42 5.56
N ASP A 96 -2.40 -16.16 6.61
CA ASP A 96 -1.41 -16.54 7.61
C ASP A 96 -0.42 -17.55 7.00
N ALA A 97 0.83 -17.51 7.45
CA ALA A 97 1.92 -18.36 6.95
C ALA A 97 1.74 -19.84 7.26
#